data_AF-A0AAN7SMD2-F1
#
_entry.id   AF-A0AAN7SMD2-F1
#
_cell.length_a   1.000
_cell.length_b   1.000
_cell.length_c   1.000
_cell.angle_alpha   90.00
_cell.angle_beta   90.00
_cell.angle_gamma   90.00
#
_symmetry.space_group_name_H-M   'P 1'
#
loop_
_entity.id
_entity.type
_entity.pdbx_description
1 polymer ?
#
loop_
_entity_poly.entity_id
_entity_poly.type
_entity_poly.pdbx_seq_one_letter_code
_entity_poly.pdbx_strand_id
1 'polypeptide(L)'
;MRSTQRIANNAWSLLHNLNTNTAECYNSLVAKFVGAKRINFSQKGSYEIRCHAAAVSFNNPANYHKLIQLYKKKRIRCAGPDFNYGLNIDDNPDMERDSYEKLKNTFLKNLYSVDIAEVERNTRDQSLSELWIRERKIRLTASNFGRIFSIKQKTITKYYIFLTVILKITYLHRKTQS
;
A
#
# COMPACT_ATOMS: atom_id res chain seq x y z
N MET A 1 1.39 35.64 30.71
CA MET A 1 2.13 36.90 30.54
C MET A 1 3.17 36.89 29.40
N ARG A 2 3.78 35.76 28.99
CA ARG A 2 4.77 35.76 27.87
C ARG A 2 4.16 36.04 26.48
N SER A 3 2.90 35.68 26.24
CA SER A 3 2.23 35.87 24.94
C SER A 3 1.90 37.33 24.65
N THR A 4 1.40 38.08 25.64
CA THR A 4 1.09 39.51 25.53
C THR A 4 2.35 40.35 25.32
N GLN A 5 3.45 40.01 25.99
CA GLN A 5 4.75 40.65 25.80
C GLN A 5 5.26 40.47 24.35
N ARG A 6 5.09 39.27 23.78
CA ARG A 6 5.50 38.98 22.41
C ARG A 6 4.69 39.77 21.38
N ILE A 7 3.41 39.99 21.64
CA ILE A 7 2.55 40.83 20.78
C ILE A 7 2.97 42.29 20.88
N ALA A 8 3.16 42.81 22.09
CA ALA A 8 3.61 44.18 22.32
C ALA A 8 4.95 44.46 21.63
N ASN A 9 5.92 43.56 21.76
CA ASN A 9 7.25 43.69 21.15
C ASN A 9 7.23 43.64 19.61
N ASN A 10 6.22 42.99 19.00
CA ASN A 10 6.10 42.86 17.54
C ASN A 10 4.99 43.76 16.94
N ALA A 11 4.35 44.60 17.75
CA ALA A 11 3.21 45.43 17.35
C ALA A 11 3.55 46.33 16.16
N TRP A 12 4.77 46.88 16.13
CA TRP A 12 5.25 47.73 15.05
C TRP A 12 5.41 46.97 13.73
N SER A 13 5.98 45.76 13.77
CA SER A 13 6.07 44.87 12.59
C SER A 13 4.69 44.47 12.08
N LEU A 14 3.72 44.23 12.97
CA LEU A 14 2.33 43.94 12.59
C LEU A 14 1.64 45.13 11.92
N LEU A 15 1.79 46.34 12.46
CA LEU A 15 1.22 47.58 11.91
C LEU A 15 1.74 47.88 10.51
N HIS A 16 3.03 47.60 10.27
CA HIS A 16 3.68 47.81 8.97
C HIS A 16 3.66 46.57 8.07
N ASN A 17 2.93 45.52 8.44
CA ASN A 17 2.81 44.27 7.70
C ASN A 17 4.16 43.61 7.35
N LEU A 18 5.16 43.75 8.23
CA LEU A 18 6.50 43.16 8.15
C LEU A 18 6.56 41.80 8.86
N ASN A 19 5.45 41.06 8.83
CA ASN A 19 5.12 40.10 9.89
C ASN A 19 5.55 38.65 9.63
N THR A 20 5.97 38.27 8.42
CA THR A 20 6.62 36.98 8.15
C THR A 20 7.30 37.02 6.80
N ASN A 21 8.53 36.51 6.73
CA ASN A 21 9.19 36.42 5.44
C ASN A 21 8.48 35.37 4.55
N THR A 22 8.61 35.50 3.23
CA THR A 22 7.95 34.58 2.27
C THR A 22 8.34 33.12 2.50
N ALA A 23 9.56 32.86 2.98
CA ALA A 23 10.04 31.52 3.30
C ALA A 23 9.35 30.92 4.54
N GLU A 24 9.07 31.70 5.57
CA GLU A 24 8.32 31.30 6.75
C GLU A 24 6.88 30.98 6.40
N CYS A 25 6.25 31.80 5.56
CA CYS A 25 4.93 31.52 5.01
C CYS A 25 4.91 30.20 4.23
N TYR A 26 5.89 29.97 3.34
CA TYR A 26 6.02 28.70 2.64
C TYR A 26 6.24 27.51 3.58
N ASN A 27 7.16 27.63 4.54
CA ASN A 27 7.48 26.58 5.50
C ASN A 27 6.28 26.21 6.38
N SER A 28 5.45 27.19 6.76
CA SER A 28 4.20 26.96 7.48
C SER A 28 3.22 26.11 6.67
N LEU A 29 3.15 26.31 5.35
CA LEU A 29 2.35 25.49 4.45
C LEU A 29 2.94 24.09 4.31
N VAL A 30 4.24 23.95 4.10
CA VAL A 30 4.89 22.62 4.05
C VAL A 30 4.57 21.81 5.32
N ALA A 31 4.66 22.43 6.50
CA ALA A 31 4.30 21.78 7.76
C ALA A 31 2.83 21.30 7.79
N LYS A 32 1.90 22.10 7.24
CA LYS A 32 0.48 21.72 7.09
C LYS A 32 0.27 20.54 6.15
N PHE A 33 0.98 20.51 5.01
CA PHE A 33 0.91 19.40 4.05
C PHE A 33 1.56 18.11 4.58
N VAL A 34 2.60 18.24 5.39
CA VAL A 34 3.20 17.11 6.13
C VAL A 34 2.25 16.62 7.24
N GLY A 35 1.48 17.51 7.86
CA GLY A 35 0.45 17.17 8.84
C GLY A 35 1.03 16.50 10.08
N ALA A 36 2.23 16.88 10.49
CA ALA A 36 3.03 16.24 11.55
C ALA A 36 3.26 14.73 11.36
N LYS A 37 3.03 14.18 10.15
CA LYS A 37 3.36 12.79 9.84
C LYS A 37 4.87 12.61 9.88
N ARG A 38 5.33 11.54 10.53
CA ARG A 38 6.74 11.12 10.43
C ARG A 38 7.08 10.92 8.96
N ILE A 39 8.18 11.53 8.52
CA ILE A 39 8.66 11.41 7.15
C ILE A 39 9.11 9.96 6.96
N ASN A 40 8.41 9.23 6.08
CA ASN A 40 8.82 7.88 5.72
C ASN A 40 9.90 7.96 4.63
N PHE A 41 11.16 7.76 5.03
CA PHE A 41 12.31 7.75 4.13
C PHE A 41 12.42 6.47 3.28
N SER A 42 11.67 5.42 3.61
CA SER A 42 11.67 4.18 2.82
C SER A 42 10.90 4.31 1.50
N GLN A 43 10.07 5.36 1.37
CA GLN A 43 9.28 5.64 0.17
C GLN A 43 9.81 6.87 -0.54
N LYS A 44 10.51 6.65 -1.66
CA LYS A 44 11.07 7.71 -2.50
C LYS A 44 9.97 8.68 -2.97
N GLY A 45 10.23 9.98 -2.86
CA GLY A 45 9.36 11.05 -3.36
C GLY A 45 8.19 11.46 -2.45
N SER A 46 7.93 10.76 -1.34
CA SER A 46 6.77 11.06 -0.47
C SER A 46 6.81 12.48 0.12
N TYR A 47 7.99 12.94 0.56
CA TYR A 47 8.19 14.29 1.10
C TYR A 47 8.24 15.36 0.01
N GLU A 48 8.95 15.07 -1.08
CA GLU A 48 9.10 15.95 -2.25
C GLU A 48 7.74 16.32 -2.85
N ILE A 49 6.85 15.33 -3.03
CA ILE A 49 5.47 15.55 -3.49
C ILE A 49 4.70 16.50 -2.56
N ARG A 50 4.90 16.40 -1.24
CA ARG A 50 4.24 17.30 -0.27
C ARG A 50 4.77 18.73 -0.38
N CYS A 51 6.07 18.90 -0.62
CA CYS A 51 6.69 20.21 -0.83
C CYS A 51 6.21 20.86 -2.14
N HIS A 52 6.10 20.09 -3.22
CA HIS A 52 5.52 20.56 -4.48
C HIS A 52 4.05 20.96 -4.32
N ALA A 53 3.26 20.16 -3.60
CA ALA A 53 1.86 20.50 -3.33
C ALA A 53 1.73 21.80 -2.52
N ALA A 54 2.60 22.00 -1.53
CA ALA A 54 2.67 23.25 -0.78
C ALA A 54 3.04 24.44 -1.68
N ALA A 55 3.98 24.27 -2.62
CA ALA A 55 4.37 25.33 -3.55
C ALA A 55 3.23 25.73 -4.50
N VAL A 56 2.51 24.75 -5.05
CA VAL A 56 1.33 25.01 -5.89
C VAL A 56 0.25 25.74 -5.10
N SER A 57 0.02 25.37 -3.83
CA SER A 57 -0.94 26.04 -2.96
C SER A 57 -0.51 27.46 -2.58
N PHE A 58 0.78 27.70 -2.35
CA PHE A 58 1.32 29.01 -2.01
C PHE A 58 1.19 29.98 -3.19
N ASN A 59 1.46 29.50 -4.40
CA ASN A 59 1.39 30.31 -5.62
C ASN A 59 -0.04 30.54 -6.13
N ASN A 60 -0.99 29.65 -5.81
CA ASN A 60 -2.37 29.72 -6.30
C ASN A 60 -3.41 29.53 -5.19
N PRO A 61 -3.45 30.38 -4.16
CA PRO A 61 -4.30 30.18 -2.99
C PRO A 61 -5.80 30.16 -3.31
N ALA A 62 -6.27 31.01 -4.23
CA ALA A 62 -7.68 31.09 -4.63
C ALA A 62 -8.16 29.86 -5.44
N ASN A 63 -7.27 29.24 -6.19
CA ASN A 63 -7.61 28.15 -7.12
C ASN A 63 -7.15 26.77 -6.63
N TYR A 64 -6.40 26.68 -5.53
CA TYR A 64 -5.90 25.40 -5.00
C TYR A 64 -7.02 24.38 -4.77
N HIS A 65 -8.13 24.79 -4.15
CA HIS A 65 -9.29 23.90 -3.93
C HIS A 65 -9.91 23.43 -5.25
N LYS A 66 -10.01 24.31 -6.24
CA LYS A 66 -10.52 23.99 -7.59
C LYS A 66 -9.58 23.03 -8.32
N LEU A 67 -8.27 23.24 -8.25
CA LEU A 67 -7.25 22.37 -8.83
C LEU A 67 -7.29 20.96 -8.22
N ILE A 68 -7.47 20.82 -6.90
CA ILE A 68 -7.65 19.51 -6.27
C ILE A 68 -8.92 18.82 -6.77
N GLN A 69 -10.04 19.55 -6.87
CA GLN A 69 -11.29 18.96 -7.34
C GLN A 69 -11.17 18.46 -8.79
N LEU A 70 -10.49 19.21 -9.66
CA LEU A 70 -10.20 18.80 -11.03
C LEU A 70 -9.29 17.56 -11.07
N TYR A 71 -8.25 17.51 -10.23
CA TYR A 71 -7.37 16.34 -10.13
C TYR A 71 -8.11 15.09 -9.62
N LYS A 72 -8.99 15.23 -8.63
CA LYS A 72 -9.85 14.13 -8.14
C LYS A 72 -10.83 13.63 -9.20
N LYS A 73 -11.39 14.52 -10.04
CA LYS A 73 -12.24 14.15 -11.18
C LYS A 73 -11.45 13.45 -12.30
N LYS A 74 -10.19 13.82 -12.53
CA LYS A 74 -9.33 13.22 -13.56
C LYS A 74 -8.80 11.83 -13.18
N ARG A 75 -8.90 11.42 -11.90
CA ARG A 75 -8.87 10.00 -11.53
C ARG A 75 -10.19 9.34 -11.95
N ILE A 76 -10.42 9.29 -13.26
CA ILE A 76 -11.24 8.26 -13.87
C ILE A 76 -10.54 6.97 -13.47
N ARG A 77 -11.09 6.25 -12.49
CA ARG A 77 -10.75 4.83 -12.35
C ARG A 77 -11.16 4.25 -13.69
N CYS A 78 -10.21 3.74 -14.47
CA CYS A 78 -10.55 2.87 -15.57
C CYS A 78 -11.46 1.80 -14.99
N ALA A 79 -12.77 1.94 -15.19
CA ALA A 79 -13.78 0.99 -14.76
C ALA A 79 -13.82 -0.12 -15.81
N GLY A 80 -12.64 -0.64 -16.16
CA GLY A 80 -12.56 -1.93 -16.82
C GLY A 80 -13.06 -2.99 -15.86
N PRO A 81 -13.51 -4.15 -16.36
CA PRO A 81 -13.64 -5.35 -15.52
C PRO A 81 -12.36 -5.47 -14.67
N ASP A 82 -12.53 -5.77 -13.38
CA ASP A 82 -11.41 -5.87 -12.45
C ASP A 82 -10.35 -6.79 -13.07
N PHE A 83 -9.07 -6.37 -13.09
CA PHE A 83 -7.98 -7.13 -13.73
C PHE A 83 -7.94 -8.59 -13.25
N ASN A 84 -8.45 -8.86 -12.05
CA ASN A 84 -8.54 -10.20 -11.47
C ASN A 84 -9.81 -10.98 -11.87
N TYR A 85 -10.68 -10.40 -12.72
CA TYR A 85 -12.02 -10.86 -13.06
C TYR A 85 -12.21 -10.71 -14.58
N GLY A 86 -11.89 -11.76 -15.32
CA GLY A 86 -12.18 -11.84 -16.75
C GLY A 86 -13.67 -11.63 -17.06
N LEU A 87 -13.96 -11.17 -18.26
CA LEU A 87 -15.33 -11.11 -18.78
C LEU A 87 -15.85 -12.54 -18.94
N ASN A 88 -16.96 -12.88 -18.28
CA ASN A 88 -17.72 -14.12 -18.43
C ASN A 88 -16.85 -15.39 -18.54
N ILE A 89 -16.50 -15.95 -17.37
CA ILE A 89 -15.97 -17.31 -17.30
C ILE A 89 -17.10 -18.24 -17.74
N ASP A 90 -16.92 -18.97 -18.85
CA ASP A 90 -17.80 -20.08 -19.21
C ASP A 90 -17.86 -21.06 -18.02
N ASP A 91 -19.04 -21.58 -17.68
CA ASP A 91 -19.23 -22.53 -16.58
C ASP A 91 -18.51 -23.88 -16.80
N ASN A 92 -17.74 -24.01 -17.90
CA ASN A 92 -16.94 -25.17 -18.22
C ASN A 92 -15.57 -25.10 -17.52
N PRO A 93 -15.30 -25.93 -16.50
CA PRO A 93 -14.01 -25.92 -15.83
C PRO A 93 -12.90 -26.41 -16.78
N ASP A 94 -11.75 -25.71 -16.79
CA ASP A 94 -10.56 -26.07 -17.59
C ASP A 94 -10.00 -27.47 -17.29
N MET A 95 -10.36 -28.05 -16.14
CA MET A 95 -9.84 -29.31 -15.65
C MET A 95 -10.86 -30.04 -14.77
N GLU A 96 -10.86 -31.36 -14.87
CA GLU A 96 -11.62 -32.24 -13.98
C GLU A 96 -11.20 -32.07 -12.51
N ARG A 97 -12.18 -32.13 -11.60
CA ARG A 97 -12.00 -31.94 -10.15
C ARG A 97 -10.96 -32.89 -9.54
N ASP A 98 -10.97 -34.15 -9.93
CA ASP A 98 -10.05 -35.16 -9.38
C ASP A 98 -8.61 -34.91 -9.82
N SER A 99 -8.42 -34.52 -11.08
CA SER A 99 -7.12 -34.09 -11.60
C SER A 99 -6.60 -32.87 -10.86
N TYR A 100 -7.47 -31.89 -10.60
CA TYR A 100 -7.15 -30.70 -9.83
C TYR A 100 -6.70 -31.03 -8.41
N GLU A 101 -7.44 -31.87 -7.68
CA GLU A 101 -7.08 -32.27 -6.30
C GLU A 101 -5.73 -33.02 -6.27
N LYS A 102 -5.45 -33.87 -7.26
CA LYS A 102 -4.14 -34.54 -7.39
C LYS A 102 -3.01 -33.54 -7.58
N LEU A 103 -3.14 -32.60 -8.52
CA LEU A 103 -2.13 -31.56 -8.78
C LEU A 103 -1.92 -30.67 -7.55
N LYS A 104 -3.01 -30.22 -6.91
CA LYS A 104 -2.99 -29.42 -5.69
C LYS A 104 -2.25 -30.15 -4.56
N ASN A 105 -2.54 -31.42 -4.33
CA ASN A 105 -1.89 -32.20 -3.29
C ASN A 105 -0.39 -32.40 -3.57
N THR A 106 -0.04 -32.63 -4.82
CA THR A 106 1.38 -32.75 -5.25
C THR A 106 2.12 -31.43 -5.04
N PHE A 107 1.52 -30.32 -5.46
CA PHE A 107 2.06 -28.98 -5.24
C PHE A 107 2.28 -28.66 -3.75
N LEU A 108 1.30 -28.97 -2.91
CA LEU A 108 1.41 -28.76 -1.47
C LEU A 108 2.52 -29.62 -0.86
N LYS A 109 2.61 -30.90 -1.22
CA LYS A 109 3.70 -31.79 -0.76
C LYS A 109 5.07 -31.19 -1.10
N ASN A 110 5.25 -30.76 -2.35
CA ASN A 110 6.48 -30.12 -2.80
C ASN A 110 6.79 -28.84 -2.02
N LEU A 111 5.78 -28.04 -1.65
CA LEU A 111 5.97 -26.81 -0.88
C LEU A 111 6.38 -27.08 0.58
N TYR A 112 5.86 -28.17 1.18
CA TYR A 112 6.20 -28.58 2.55
C TYR A 112 7.56 -29.27 2.65
N SER A 113 8.03 -29.93 1.59
CA SER A 113 9.30 -30.65 1.60
C SER A 113 10.53 -29.75 1.49
N VAL A 114 10.36 -28.45 1.20
CA VAL A 114 11.49 -27.52 1.03
C VAL A 114 12.06 -27.10 2.38
N ASP A 115 13.39 -27.13 2.50
CA ASP A 115 14.09 -26.53 3.64
C ASP A 115 14.03 -24.99 3.58
N ILE A 116 13.32 -24.41 4.55
CA ILE A 116 13.10 -22.97 4.65
C ILE A 116 14.41 -22.22 4.93
N ALA A 117 15.33 -22.83 5.71
CA ALA A 117 16.60 -22.20 6.04
C ALA A 117 17.51 -22.13 4.82
N GLU A 118 17.52 -23.16 3.98
CA GLU A 118 18.26 -23.15 2.72
C GLU A 118 17.70 -22.11 1.75
N VAL A 119 16.37 -22.02 1.61
CA VAL A 119 15.73 -21.00 0.77
C VAL A 119 16.05 -19.59 1.26
N GLU A 120 16.06 -19.33 2.57
CA GLU A 120 16.46 -18.03 3.12
C GLU A 120 17.88 -17.68 2.70
N ARG A 121 18.84 -18.59 2.92
CA ARG A 121 20.25 -18.37 2.56
C ARG A 121 20.43 -18.09 1.07
N ASN A 122 19.80 -18.88 0.21
CA ASN A 122 19.94 -18.81 -1.24
C ASN A 122 19.20 -17.62 -1.89
N THR A 123 18.33 -16.93 -1.14
CA THR A 123 17.51 -15.83 -1.65
C THR A 123 17.78 -14.49 -0.96
N ARG A 124 18.92 -14.38 -0.27
CA ARG A 124 19.38 -13.15 0.41
C ARG A 124 19.55 -11.94 -0.51
N ASP A 125 19.91 -12.18 -1.78
CA ASP A 125 20.06 -11.13 -2.79
C ASP A 125 18.71 -10.60 -3.32
N GLN A 126 17.59 -11.10 -2.79
CA GLN A 126 16.24 -10.62 -3.06
C GLN A 126 15.94 -10.53 -4.56
N SER A 127 15.59 -9.34 -5.07
CA SER A 127 15.19 -9.13 -6.46
C SER A 127 16.30 -9.37 -7.48
N LEU A 128 17.55 -9.47 -7.03
CA LEU A 128 18.68 -9.78 -7.91
C LEU A 128 18.84 -11.29 -8.14
N SER A 129 18.18 -12.14 -7.34
CA SER A 129 18.20 -13.60 -7.47
C SER A 129 16.97 -14.11 -8.23
N GLU A 130 17.21 -14.88 -9.29
CA GLU A 130 16.13 -15.58 -9.99
C GLU A 130 15.38 -16.57 -9.10
N LEU A 131 16.10 -17.21 -8.16
CA LEU A 131 15.51 -18.16 -7.21
C LEU A 131 14.49 -17.45 -6.32
N TRP A 132 14.82 -16.26 -5.82
CA TRP A 132 13.88 -15.45 -5.03
C TRP A 132 12.61 -15.13 -5.83
N ILE A 133 12.74 -14.82 -7.12
CA ILE A 133 11.60 -14.56 -8.00
C ILE A 133 10.74 -15.83 -8.18
N ARG A 134 11.35 -16.99 -8.44
CA ARG A 134 10.65 -18.27 -8.59
C ARG A 134 9.91 -18.64 -7.30
N GLU A 135 10.59 -18.58 -6.16
CA GLU A 135 10.01 -18.89 -4.85
C GLU A 135 8.84 -17.97 -4.50
N ARG A 136 8.92 -16.68 -4.82
CA ARG A 136 7.82 -15.73 -4.60
C ARG A 136 6.62 -15.92 -5.51
N LYS A 137 6.80 -16.49 -6.70
CA LYS A 137 5.67 -16.81 -7.59
C LYS A 137 4.80 -17.93 -7.01
N ILE A 138 5.40 -18.87 -6.29
CA ILE A 138 4.69 -20.02 -5.73
C ILE A 138 4.25 -19.81 -4.27
N ARG A 139 4.81 -18.82 -3.55
CA ARG A 139 4.53 -18.55 -2.12
C ARG A 139 3.61 -17.36 -1.89
N LEU A 140 2.82 -17.44 -0.81
CA LEU A 140 2.07 -16.30 -0.29
C LEU A 140 3.01 -15.34 0.44
N THR A 141 3.32 -14.20 -0.18
CA THR A 141 4.20 -13.18 0.41
C THR A 141 3.39 -12.11 1.15
N ALA A 142 3.99 -11.49 2.18
CA ALA A 142 3.36 -10.41 2.94
C ALA A 142 2.85 -9.26 2.05
N SER A 143 3.62 -8.90 1.02
CA SER A 143 3.24 -7.87 0.03
C SER A 143 2.02 -8.27 -0.83
N ASN A 144 1.82 -9.57 -1.09
CA ASN A 144 0.70 -10.07 -1.89
C ASN A 144 -0.53 -10.43 -1.04
N PHE A 145 -0.35 -10.67 0.26
CA PHE A 145 -1.41 -11.09 1.19
C PHE A 145 -2.62 -10.15 1.17
N GLY A 146 -2.40 -8.84 1.30
CA GLY A 146 -3.50 -7.87 1.33
C GLY A 146 -4.34 -7.86 0.05
N ARG A 147 -3.68 -8.04 -1.11
CA ARG A 147 -4.36 -8.17 -2.41
C ARG A 147 -5.25 -9.41 -2.45
N ILE A 148 -4.73 -10.56 -2.02
CA ILE A 148 -5.50 -11.82 -2.00
C ILE A 148 -6.66 -11.76 -1.01
N PHE A 149 -6.44 -11.21 0.18
CA PHE A 149 -7.48 -11.06 1.20
C PHE A 149 -8.63 -10.15 0.74
N SER A 150 -8.32 -9.15 -0.08
CA SER A 150 -9.28 -8.18 -0.60
C SER A 150 -10.17 -8.71 -1.74
N ILE A 151 -9.91 -9.93 -2.27
CA ILE A 151 -10.73 -10.58 -3.30
C ILE A 151 -12.09 -11.00 -2.68
N LYS A 152 -13.20 -10.58 -3.28
CA LYS A 152 -14.56 -10.81 -2.75
C LYS A 152 -14.99 -12.29 -2.81
N GLN A 153 -16.01 -12.68 -2.05
CA GLN A 153 -16.46 -14.09 -1.95
C GLN A 153 -17.12 -14.64 -3.23
N LYS A 154 -17.61 -13.76 -4.12
CA LYS A 154 -18.30 -14.11 -5.37
C LYS A 154 -17.35 -14.55 -6.50
N THR A 155 -16.15 -15.02 -6.18
CA THR A 155 -15.11 -15.38 -7.16
C THR A 155 -14.97 -16.89 -7.16
N ILE A 156 -15.22 -17.53 -8.30
CA ILE A 156 -15.27 -18.99 -8.48
C ILE A 156 -13.97 -19.68 -8.05
N THR A 157 -12.84 -18.97 -8.11
CA THR A 157 -11.51 -19.45 -7.70
C THR A 157 -11.32 -19.59 -6.18
N LYS A 158 -12.30 -19.19 -5.35
CA LYS A 158 -12.13 -18.99 -3.90
C LYS A 158 -12.31 -20.23 -3.03
N TYR A 159 -13.07 -21.24 -3.45
CA TYR A 159 -13.44 -22.33 -2.52
C TYR A 159 -12.25 -23.19 -2.06
N TYR A 160 -11.27 -23.45 -2.92
CA TYR A 160 -10.23 -24.46 -2.65
C TYR A 160 -9.03 -23.95 -1.86
N ILE A 161 -8.61 -22.69 -2.07
CA ILE A 161 -7.41 -22.12 -1.44
C ILE A 161 -7.75 -21.48 -0.08
N PHE A 162 -8.94 -20.86 0.04
CA PHE A 162 -9.32 -20.12 1.25
C PHE A 162 -9.70 -21.06 2.42
N LEU A 163 -10.36 -22.19 2.13
CA LEU A 163 -10.73 -23.18 3.15
C LEU A 163 -9.49 -23.91 3.72
N THR A 164 -8.52 -24.25 2.86
CA THR A 164 -7.34 -25.03 3.25
C THR A 164 -6.35 -24.23 4.10
N VAL A 165 -6.13 -22.94 3.81
CA VAL A 165 -5.22 -22.09 4.59
C VAL A 165 -5.80 -21.74 5.95
N ILE A 166 -7.10 -21.43 6.04
CA ILE A 166 -7.75 -21.07 7.31
C ILE A 166 -7.89 -22.29 8.24
N LEU A 167 -8.27 -23.46 7.71
CA LEU A 167 -8.34 -24.70 8.51
C LEU A 167 -6.97 -25.10 9.08
N LYS A 168 -5.87 -24.81 8.37
CA LYS A 168 -4.52 -25.18 8.82
C LYS A 168 -3.94 -24.21 9.86
N ILE A 169 -4.18 -22.90 9.73
CA ILE A 169 -3.79 -21.91 10.75
C ILE A 169 -4.55 -22.16 12.05
N THR A 170 -5.85 -22.47 11.98
CA THR A 170 -6.67 -22.76 13.16
C THR A 170 -6.30 -24.09 13.82
N TYR A 171 -5.93 -25.13 13.05
CA TYR A 171 -5.44 -26.41 13.60
C TYR A 171 -4.09 -26.27 14.30
N LEU A 172 -3.13 -25.56 13.68
CA LEU A 172 -1.80 -25.34 14.27
C LEU A 172 -1.86 -24.52 15.56
N HIS A 173 -2.78 -23.54 15.64
CA HIS A 173 -2.96 -22.75 16.86
C HIS A 173 -3.54 -23.54 18.04
N ARG A 174 -4.38 -24.56 17.79
CA ARG A 174 -4.92 -25.44 18.86
C ARG A 174 -3.87 -26.41 19.41
N LYS A 175 -3.01 -26.95 18.54
CA LYS A 175 -1.97 -27.92 18.94
C LYS A 175 -0.84 -27.30 19.77
N THR A 176 -0.65 -25.98 19.67
CA THR A 176 0.32 -25.23 20.48
C THR A 176 -0.19 -24.87 21.89
N GLN A 177 -1.47 -25.09 22.18
CA GLN A 177 -2.08 -24.79 23.49
C GLN A 177 -2.47 -26.04 24.31
N SER A 178 -2.19 -27.23 23.79
CA SER A 178 -2.38 -28.54 24.45
C SER A 178 -1.04 -29.20 24.70
#